data_AF-A0A7L5EJJ8-F1
#
_entry.id   AF-A0A7L5EJJ8-F1
#
_cell.length_a   1.000
_cell.length_b   1.000
_cell.length_c   1.000
_cell.angle_alpha   90.00
_cell.angle_beta   90.00
_cell.angle_gamma   90.00
#
_symmetry.space_group_name_H-M   'P 1'
#
loop_
_entity.id
_entity.type
_entity.pdbx_description
1 polymer ?
#
loop_
_entity_poly.entity_id
_entity_poly.type
_entity_poly.pdbx_seq_one_letter_code
_entity_poly.pdbx_strand_id
1 'polypeptide(L)'
;MRPKGNGLIPLHDDKTQEQGFFCMKLVEFLNTEAEMGTDEYKQLWEERFTAAKNGCCSYKERCPIYERTVKNRPVQLNLFTYKN
;
A
#
# COMPACT_ATOMS: atom_id res chain seq x y z
N MET A 1 7.94 -5.89 24.42
CA MET A 1 6.82 -6.79 24.79
C MET A 1 5.58 -6.38 24.01
N ARG A 2 4.87 -7.31 23.39
CA ARG A 2 3.54 -7.05 22.80
C ARG A 2 2.48 -7.32 23.87
N PRO A 3 1.50 -6.44 24.11
CA PRO A 3 0.42 -6.75 25.03
C PRO A 3 -0.37 -7.95 24.47
N LYS A 4 -0.47 -9.02 25.26
CA LYS A 4 -1.36 -10.15 24.95
C LYS A 4 -2.75 -9.75 25.43
N GLY A 5 -3.70 -9.65 24.50
CA GLY A 5 -5.09 -9.32 24.81
C GLY A 5 -5.71 -10.33 25.76
N ASN A 6 -6.49 -9.83 26.72
CA ASN A 6 -6.98 -10.56 27.89
C ASN A 6 -8.28 -11.32 27.59
N GLY A 7 -8.63 -11.54 26.31
CA GLY A 7 -9.83 -12.26 25.88
C GLY A 7 -11.19 -11.58 26.16
N LEU A 8 -11.21 -10.41 26.81
CA LEU A 8 -12.45 -9.71 27.20
C LEU A 8 -12.99 -8.76 26.12
N ILE A 9 -12.18 -8.41 25.13
CA ILE A 9 -12.56 -7.58 23.99
C ILE A 9 -11.84 -8.19 22.78
N PRO A 10 -12.54 -8.53 21.68
CA PRO A 10 -11.86 -8.79 20.43
C PRO A 10 -11.19 -7.48 20.02
N LEU A 11 -9.88 -7.39 20.21
CA LEU A 11 -9.10 -6.36 19.54
C LEU A 11 -9.30 -6.63 18.05
N HIS A 12 -9.81 -5.64 17.32
CA HIS A 12 -9.99 -5.68 15.86
C HIS A 12 -8.62 -5.63 15.14
N ASP A 13 -7.65 -6.34 15.71
CA ASP A 13 -6.26 -6.54 15.28
C ASP A 13 -6.12 -7.75 14.37
N ASP A 14 -7.25 -8.30 13.88
CA ASP A 14 -7.25 -9.04 12.62
C ASP A 14 -6.87 -8.05 11.54
N LYS A 15 -5.56 -7.77 11.47
CA LYS A 15 -4.92 -7.14 10.33
C LYS A 15 -5.22 -8.07 9.18
N THR A 16 -6.31 -7.79 8.47
CA THR A 16 -6.46 -8.18 7.09
C THR A 16 -5.11 -7.87 6.48
N GLN A 17 -4.40 -8.93 6.10
CA GLN A 17 -3.07 -8.81 5.55
C GLN A 17 -3.25 -8.04 4.25
N GLU A 18 -3.20 -6.72 4.32
CA GLU A 18 -3.07 -5.84 3.16
C GLU A 18 -1.64 -6.05 2.64
N GLN A 19 -1.41 -7.23 2.05
CA GLN A 19 -0.19 -7.56 1.31
C GLN A 19 -0.15 -6.79 -0.01
N GLY A 20 -1.21 -6.05 -0.33
CA GLY A 20 -1.32 -5.31 -1.56
C GLY A 20 -0.62 -3.97 -1.49
N PHE A 21 0.35 -3.76 -2.38
CA PHE A 21 0.88 -2.42 -2.61
C PHE A 21 -0.10 -1.62 -3.44
N PHE A 22 -0.75 -0.65 -2.80
CA PHE A 22 -1.46 0.40 -3.51
C PHE A 22 -0.47 1.47 -4.01
N CYS A 23 -0.46 1.72 -5.33
CA CYS A 23 0.48 2.67 -5.91
C CYS A 23 0.12 4.12 -5.56
N MET A 24 0.93 4.74 -4.73
CA MET A 24 0.77 6.16 -4.35
C MET A 24 0.90 7.13 -5.53
N LYS A 25 1.49 6.70 -6.66
CA LYS A 25 1.64 7.47 -7.90
C LYS A 25 0.69 7.04 -9.01
N LEU A 26 -0.41 6.35 -8.69
CA LEU A 26 -1.35 5.79 -9.66
C LEU A 26 -1.88 6.84 -10.65
N VAL A 27 -2.38 7.98 -10.15
CA VAL A 27 -2.93 9.07 -10.97
C VAL A 27 -1.88 9.63 -11.95
N GLU A 28 -0.65 9.83 -11.47
CA GLU A 28 0.45 10.36 -12.29
C GLU A 28 0.76 9.44 -13.47
N PHE A 29 0.70 8.11 -13.26
CA PHE A 29 0.91 7.15 -14.35
C PHE A 29 -0.29 7.04 -15.29
N LEU A 30 -1.52 7.07 -14.76
CA LEU A 30 -2.73 7.07 -15.58
C LEU A 30 -2.79 8.28 -16.52
N ASN A 31 -2.39 9.46 -16.04
CA ASN A 31 -2.29 10.67 -16.86
C ASN A 31 -1.25 10.56 -18.00
N THR A 32 -0.36 9.57 -17.97
CA THR A 32 0.55 9.29 -19.09
C THR A 32 -0.02 8.32 -20.12
N GLU A 33 -1.07 7.57 -19.76
CA GLU A 33 -1.74 6.59 -20.63
C GLU A 33 -3.01 7.15 -21.26
N ALA A 34 -3.75 8.00 -20.55
CA ALA A 34 -5.00 8.59 -21.03
C ALA A 34 -5.21 10.01 -20.49
N GLU A 35 -6.01 10.79 -21.22
CA GLU A 35 -6.42 12.14 -20.81
C GLU A 35 -7.56 12.07 -19.78
N MET A 36 -7.39 12.82 -18.68
CA MET A 36 -8.38 12.87 -17.60
C MET A 36 -9.73 13.41 -18.11
N GLY A 37 -10.82 12.76 -17.71
CA GLY A 37 -12.18 13.15 -18.10
C GLY A 37 -12.71 12.44 -19.36
N THR A 38 -11.89 11.63 -20.01
CA THR A 38 -12.34 10.73 -21.09
C THR A 38 -12.94 9.43 -20.52
N ASP A 39 -13.78 8.77 -21.32
CA ASP A 39 -14.33 7.45 -20.96
C ASP A 39 -13.21 6.38 -20.86
N GLU A 40 -12.17 6.50 -21.69
CA GLU A 40 -10.98 5.64 -21.66
C GLU A 40 -10.25 5.76 -20.31
N TYR A 41 -10.06 6.98 -19.82
CA TYR A 41 -9.44 7.21 -18.51
C TYR A 41 -10.27 6.60 -17.38
N LYS A 42 -11.60 6.66 -17.46
CA LYS A 42 -12.49 6.05 -16.46
C LYS A 42 -12.34 4.53 -16.44
N GLN A 43 -12.29 3.88 -17.60
CA GLN A 43 -12.09 2.43 -17.70
C GLN A 43 -10.72 2.02 -17.16
N LEU A 44 -9.66 2.73 -17.58
CA LEU A 44 -8.30 2.51 -17.10
C LEU A 44 -8.19 2.72 -15.59
N TRP A 45 -8.87 3.74 -15.05
CA TRP A 45 -8.93 3.98 -13.61
C TRP A 45 -9.51 2.78 -12.88
N GLU A 46 -10.70 2.31 -13.26
CA GLU A 46 -11.38 1.21 -12.58
C GLU A 46 -10.53 -0.07 -12.60
N GLU A 47 -9.93 -0.42 -13.74
CA GLU A 47 -9.08 -1.59 -13.89
C GLU A 47 -7.82 -1.48 -13.01
N ARG A 48 -7.05 -0.40 -13.17
CA ARG A 48 -5.76 -0.23 -12.50
C ARG A 48 -5.93 -0.02 -10.99
N PHE A 49 -6.98 0.68 -10.58
CA PHE A 49 -7.30 0.88 -9.16
C PHE A 49 -7.67 -0.45 -8.50
N THR A 50 -8.52 -1.26 -9.14
CA THR A 50 -8.92 -2.58 -8.61
C THR A 50 -7.72 -3.51 -8.51
N ALA A 51 -6.87 -3.54 -9.55
CA ALA A 51 -5.64 -4.33 -9.54
C ALA A 51 -4.68 -3.90 -8.42
N ALA A 52 -4.48 -2.59 -8.24
CA ALA A 52 -3.64 -2.03 -7.18
C ALA A 52 -4.20 -2.32 -5.78
N LYS A 53 -5.53 -2.22 -5.58
CA LYS A 53 -6.21 -2.57 -4.32
C LYS A 53 -5.97 -4.03 -3.93
N ASN A 54 -5.93 -4.93 -4.91
CA ASN A 54 -5.64 -6.35 -4.72
C ASN A 54 -4.12 -6.64 -4.61
N GLY A 55 -3.26 -5.63 -4.68
CA GLY A 55 -1.80 -5.79 -4.60
C GLY A 55 -1.08 -6.07 -5.91
N CYS A 56 -1.81 -6.19 -7.00
CA CYS A 56 -1.30 -6.45 -8.34
C CYS A 56 -1.15 -5.14 -9.12
N CYS A 57 -0.44 -4.17 -8.54
CA CYS A 57 -0.24 -2.89 -9.21
C CYS A 57 0.58 -3.05 -10.52
N SER A 58 0.00 -2.61 -11.64
CA SER A 58 0.67 -2.62 -12.95
C SER A 58 1.92 -1.73 -13.02
N TYR A 59 2.01 -0.72 -12.17
CA TYR A 59 3.13 0.24 -12.12
C TYR A 59 4.23 -0.12 -11.13
N LYS A 60 4.22 -1.35 -10.61
CA LYS A 60 5.15 -1.84 -9.58
C LYS A 60 6.62 -1.60 -9.94
N GLU A 61 7.00 -1.80 -11.21
CA GLU A 61 8.37 -1.66 -11.68
C GLU A 61 8.82 -0.20 -11.88
N ARG A 62 7.87 0.68 -12.22
CA ARG A 62 8.12 2.11 -12.46
C ARG A 62 7.97 2.95 -11.19
N CYS A 63 7.33 2.42 -10.15
CA CYS A 63 7.04 3.17 -8.94
C CYS A 63 8.27 3.26 -8.01
N PRO A 64 8.87 4.45 -7.81
CA PRO A 64 10.05 4.60 -6.93
C PRO A 64 9.72 4.32 -5.45
N ILE A 65 8.43 4.38 -5.08
CA ILE A 65 7.98 4.11 -3.72
C ILE A 65 7.89 2.60 -3.48
N TYR A 66 7.45 1.82 -4.47
CA TYR A 66 7.39 0.35 -4.35
C TYR A 66 8.76 -0.23 -4.00
N GLU A 67 9.80 0.24 -4.68
CA GLU A 67 11.18 -0.13 -4.39
C GLU A 67 11.58 0.20 -2.95
N ARG A 68 11.20 1.38 -2.44
CA ARG A 68 11.54 1.82 -1.08
C ARG A 68 10.75 1.10 0.01
N THR A 69 9.50 0.71 -0.22
CA THR A 69 8.62 0.18 0.83
C THR A 69 8.57 -1.34 0.86
N VAL A 70 8.70 -1.99 -0.30
CA VAL A 70 8.58 -3.44 -0.42
C VAL A 70 9.94 -4.12 -0.55
N LYS A 71 10.90 -3.54 -1.30
CA LYS A 71 12.26 -4.12 -1.37
C LYS A 71 13.06 -3.81 -0.11
N ASN A 72 13.00 -2.57 0.38
CA ASN A 72 13.63 -2.20 1.66
C ASN A 72 12.58 -2.36 2.78
N ARG A 73 12.55 -3.54 3.42
CA ARG A 73 11.64 -3.80 4.55
C ARG A 73 11.82 -2.68 5.59
N PRO A 74 10.73 -2.05 6.07
CA PRO A 74 10.84 -1.01 7.09
C PRO A 74 11.51 -1.60 8.32
N VAL A 75 12.69 -1.08 8.64
CA VAL A 75 13.35 -1.34 9.93
C VAL A 75 12.48 -0.69 10.99
N GLN A 76 11.95 -1.47 11.93
CA GLN A 76 11.34 -0.89 13.12
C GLN A 76 12.43 -0.14 13.88
N LEU A 77 12.39 1.19 13.81
CA LEU A 77 13.28 2.04 14.59
C LEU A 77 12.84 1.94 16.06
N ASN A 78 13.75 1.51 16.92
CA ASN A 78 13.53 1.55 18.37
C ASN A 78 13.68 3.01 18.83
N LEU A 79 12.59 3.77 18.76
CA LEU A 79 12.56 5.20 19.08
C LEU A 79 12.86 5.51 20.56
N PHE A 80 12.84 4.51 21.44
CA PHE A 80 13.15 4.67 22.86
C PHE A 80 14.05 3.52 23.33
N THR A 81 15.36 3.76 23.34
CA THR A 81 16.30 2.93 24.11
C THR A 81 16.45 3.53 25.50
N TYR A 82 15.89 2.88 26.52
CA TYR A 82 16.14 3.26 27.91
C TYR A 82 17.61 2.92 28.25
N LYS A 83 18.41 3.93 28.59
CA LYS A 83 19.72 3.71 29.21
C LYS A 83 19.49 3.54 30.72
N ASN A 84 19.94 2.41 31.27
CA ASN A 84 20.03 2.19 32.71
C ASN A 84 21.00 3.17 33.36
#